data_AF-A0A061RFT3-F1
#
_entry.id   AF-A0A061RFT3-F1
#
_cell.length_a   1.000
_cell.length_b   1.000
_cell.length_c   1.000
_cell.angle_alpha   90.00
_cell.angle_beta   90.00
_cell.angle_gamma   90.00
#
_symmetry.space_group_name_H-M   'P 1'
#
loop_
_entity.id
_entity.type
_entity.pdbx_description
1 polymer ?
#
loop_
_entity_poly.entity_id
_entity_poly.type
_entity_poly.pdbx_seq_one_letter_code
_entity_poly.pdbx_strand_id
1 'polypeptide(L)'
;RGYKVANLPLVPGLTIPKQLHEIDQRKVVGLIMDAKVLHAIRTNRMESMGVKGVKTDYVQLNKVREELTWVKDLYEANPDWLVVDQTYRSVEETAARILREMSDRLGDEHPMWSEEVSGEMVEITAGSLSS
;
A
#
# COMPACT_ATOMS: atom_id res chain seq x y z
N ARG A 1 -22.39 -2.62 5.00
CA ARG A 1 -21.24 -1.68 5.02
C ARG A 1 -19.97 -2.49 4.82
N GLY A 2 -19.53 -2.65 3.58
CA GLY A 2 -18.20 -3.17 3.27
C GLY A 2 -17.69 -2.51 2.01
N TYR A 3 -16.39 -2.24 1.95
CA TYR A 3 -15.71 -1.84 0.72
C TYR A 3 -15.12 -3.10 0.09
N LYS A 4 -15.23 -3.24 -1.23
CA LYS A 4 -14.49 -4.27 -1.96
C LYS A 4 -13.08 -3.73 -2.16
N VAL A 5 -12.10 -4.37 -1.53
CA VAL A 5 -10.69 -3.98 -1.57
C VAL A 5 -9.89 -5.09 -2.22
N ALA A 6 -9.01 -4.74 -3.14
CA ALA A 6 -7.99 -5.59 -3.72
C ALA A 6 -6.62 -5.12 -3.24
N ASN A 7 -5.79 -6.02 -2.75
CA ASN A 7 -4.44 -5.68 -2.26
C ASN A 7 -3.42 -6.01 -3.34
N LEU A 8 -2.72 -5.00 -3.84
CA LEU A 8 -1.64 -5.14 -4.80
C LEU A 8 -0.29 -4.91 -4.11
N PRO A 9 0.53 -5.95 -3.93
CA PRO A 9 1.86 -5.77 -3.39
C PRO A 9 2.81 -5.11 -4.37
N LEU A 10 3.56 -4.13 -3.89
CA LEU A 10 4.66 -3.52 -4.63
C LEU A 10 5.97 -4.21 -4.29
N VAL A 11 6.55 -4.86 -5.30
CA VAL A 11 7.88 -5.47 -5.24
C VAL A 11 8.66 -4.99 -6.47
N PRO A 12 9.86 -4.41 -6.29
CA PRO A 12 10.69 -3.98 -7.41
C PRO A 12 10.91 -5.12 -8.40
N GLY A 13 10.71 -4.84 -9.70
CA GLY A 13 10.86 -5.82 -10.77
C GLY A 13 9.59 -6.62 -11.09
N LEU A 14 8.54 -6.56 -10.26
CA LEU A 14 7.22 -7.05 -10.67
C LEU A 14 6.53 -6.04 -11.57
N THR A 15 5.89 -6.55 -12.63
CA THR A 15 5.09 -5.71 -13.52
C THR A 15 3.77 -5.38 -12.85
N ILE A 16 3.44 -4.10 -12.80
CA ILE A 16 2.14 -3.63 -12.31
C ILE A 16 1.06 -4.09 -13.30
N PRO A 17 -0.04 -4.71 -12.83
CA PRO A 17 -1.12 -5.16 -13.70
C PRO A 17 -1.68 -3.99 -14.52
N LYS A 18 -1.85 -4.18 -15.82
CA LYS A 18 -2.38 -3.13 -16.73
C LYS A 18 -3.78 -2.67 -16.32
N GLN A 19 -4.56 -3.58 -15.74
CA GLN A 19 -5.90 -3.35 -15.22
C GLN A 19 -5.93 -2.24 -14.17
N LEU A 20 -4.82 -2.02 -13.44
CA LEU A 20 -4.72 -0.91 -12.49
C LEU A 20 -4.85 0.46 -13.17
N HIS A 21 -4.40 0.58 -14.42
CA HIS A 21 -4.52 1.80 -15.20
C HIS A 21 -5.90 1.96 -15.86
N GLU A 22 -6.72 0.91 -15.86
CA GLU A 22 -8.05 0.90 -16.48
C GLU A 22 -9.16 1.33 -15.48
N ILE A 23 -8.88 1.30 -14.17
CA ILE A 23 -9.82 1.74 -13.15
C ILE A 23 -9.75 3.27 -12.93
N ASP A 24 -10.73 3.81 -12.21
CA ASP A 24 -10.69 5.21 -11.76
C ASP A 24 -9.49 5.42 -10.83
N GLN A 25 -8.50 6.20 -11.27
CA GLN A 25 -7.25 6.42 -10.55
C GLN A 25 -7.46 7.09 -9.19
N ARG A 26 -8.58 7.80 -9.00
CA ARG A 26 -8.97 8.38 -7.70
C ARG A 26 -9.35 7.33 -6.66
N LYS A 27 -9.61 6.07 -7.10
CA LYS A 27 -9.90 4.92 -6.23
C LYS A 27 -8.66 4.15 -5.81
N VAL A 28 -7.49 4.54 -6.29
CA VAL A 28 -6.21 3.91 -5.96
C VAL A 28 -5.60 4.57 -4.73
N VAL A 29 -5.19 3.72 -3.78
CA VAL A 29 -4.55 4.14 -2.53
C VAL A 29 -3.17 3.51 -2.44
N GLY A 30 -2.13 4.35 -2.49
CA GLY A 30 -0.75 3.97 -2.21
C GLY A 30 -0.44 4.08 -0.72
N LEU A 31 0.09 3.01 -0.13
CA LEU A 31 0.61 3.04 1.23
C LEU A 31 2.13 3.19 1.23
N ILE A 32 2.64 4.04 2.12
CA ILE A 32 4.07 4.22 2.33
C ILE A 32 4.44 4.20 3.81
N MET A 33 5.69 3.86 4.09
CA MET A 33 6.23 3.74 5.44
C MET A 33 7.70 4.16 5.47
N ASP A 34 8.17 4.68 6.60
CA ASP A 34 9.59 4.94 6.83
C ASP A 34 10.43 3.66 6.69
N ALA A 35 11.59 3.82 6.04
CA ALA A 35 12.50 2.70 5.76
C ALA A 35 13.01 2.00 7.03
N LYS A 36 13.27 2.75 8.11
CA LYS A 36 13.79 2.16 9.35
C LYS A 36 12.68 1.41 10.08
N VAL A 37 11.47 1.95 10.09
CA VAL A 37 10.32 1.27 10.69
C VAL A 37 9.98 -0.01 9.92
N LEU A 38 9.91 0.07 8.59
CA LEU A 38 9.68 -1.10 7.74
C LEU A 38 10.75 -2.17 7.95
N HIS A 39 12.03 -1.76 8.01
CA HIS A 39 13.14 -2.65 8.31
C HIS A 39 13.00 -3.32 9.70
N ALA A 40 12.63 -2.55 10.74
CA ALA A 40 12.41 -3.09 12.07
C ALA A 40 11.25 -4.11 12.11
N ILE A 41 10.14 -3.82 11.44
CA ILE A 41 9.00 -4.74 11.31
C ILE A 41 9.42 -6.04 10.60
N ARG A 42 10.15 -5.93 9.47
CA ARG A 42 10.66 -7.10 8.73
C ARG A 42 11.60 -7.94 9.58
N THR A 43 12.45 -7.29 10.37
CA THR A 43 13.43 -7.95 11.25
C THR A 43 12.71 -8.70 12.37
N ASN A 44 11.77 -8.05 13.07
CA ASN A 44 10.97 -8.68 14.12
C ASN A 44 10.19 -9.90 13.59
N ARG A 45 9.63 -9.81 12.38
CA ARG A 45 8.94 -10.94 11.75
C ARG A 45 9.88 -12.11 11.48
N MET A 46 11.07 -11.86 10.94
CA MET A 46 12.09 -12.89 10.71
C MET A 46 12.53 -13.57 12.01
N GLU A 47 12.75 -12.79 13.07
CA GLU A 47 13.10 -13.31 14.38
C GLU A 47 11.98 -14.17 14.98
N SER A 48 10.71 -13.76 14.82
CA SER A 48 9.55 -14.52 15.27
C SER A 48 9.38 -15.87 14.57
N MET A 49 9.90 -15.99 13.34
CA MET A 49 9.92 -17.23 12.55
C MET A 49 11.12 -18.14 12.90
N GLY A 50 11.91 -17.78 13.91
CA GLY A 50 13.07 -18.56 14.36
C GLY A 50 14.32 -18.35 13.51
N VAL A 51 14.29 -17.45 12.54
CA VAL A 51 15.42 -17.14 11.66
C VAL A 51 16.28 -16.07 12.32
N LYS A 52 17.23 -16.51 13.16
CA LYS A 52 18.17 -15.61 13.86
C LYS A 52 19.43 -15.34 13.03
N GLY A 53 19.84 -14.08 12.93
CA GLY A 53 21.15 -13.68 12.40
C GLY A 53 21.32 -13.76 10.88
N VAL A 54 20.26 -14.06 10.10
CA VAL A 54 20.35 -14.11 8.64
C VAL A 54 20.18 -12.70 8.05
N LYS A 55 21.25 -12.17 7.46
CA LYS A 55 21.21 -10.96 6.63
C LYS A 55 20.67 -11.30 5.23
N THR A 56 19.36 -11.51 5.11
CA THR A 56 18.71 -11.62 3.80
C THR A 56 18.54 -10.24 3.18
N ASP A 57 18.47 -10.14 1.85
CA ASP A 57 18.16 -8.89 1.14
C ASP A 57 16.85 -8.26 1.65
N TYR A 58 15.92 -9.09 2.12
CA TYR A 58 14.64 -8.70 2.73
C TYR A 58 14.78 -7.82 3.99
N VAL A 59 15.83 -8.01 4.79
CA VAL A 59 16.15 -7.17 5.96
C VAL A 59 17.31 -6.21 5.72
N GLN A 60 17.89 -6.13 4.53
CA GLN A 60 18.93 -5.14 4.29
C GLN A 60 18.28 -3.76 4.14
N LEU A 61 18.61 -2.83 5.05
CA LEU A 61 18.07 -1.46 5.03
C LEU A 61 18.31 -0.75 3.69
N ASN A 62 19.42 -1.04 2.99
CA ASN A 62 19.69 -0.50 1.66
C ASN A 62 18.69 -1.00 0.61
N LYS A 63 18.35 -2.30 0.65
CA LYS A 63 17.33 -2.89 -0.24
C LYS A 63 15.93 -2.35 0.05
N VAL A 64 15.60 -2.16 1.34
CA VAL A 64 14.34 -1.50 1.76
C VAL A 64 14.27 -0.06 1.23
N ARG A 65 15.38 0.67 1.24
CA ARG A 65 15.44 2.02 0.66
C ARG A 65 15.28 2.02 -0.85
N GLU A 66 15.96 1.11 -1.56
CA GLU A 66 15.79 0.94 -3.02
C GLU A 66 14.33 0.65 -3.38
N GLU A 67 13.69 -0.24 -2.62
CA GLU A 67 12.27 -0.55 -2.76
C GLU A 67 11.40 0.69 -2.55
N LEU A 68 11.59 1.43 -1.46
CA LEU A 68 10.81 2.63 -1.19
C LEU A 68 11.06 3.77 -2.18
N THR A 69 12.27 3.89 -2.73
CA THR A 69 12.56 4.84 -3.81
C THR A 69 11.75 4.48 -5.05
N TRP A 70 11.77 3.22 -5.48
CA TRP A 70 10.97 2.77 -6.62
C TRP A 70 9.46 3.02 -6.41
N VAL A 71 8.96 2.77 -5.20
CA VAL A 71 7.55 3.05 -4.85
C VAL A 71 7.23 4.54 -4.90
N LYS A 72 8.15 5.40 -4.43
CA LYS A 72 7.97 6.85 -4.52
C LYS A 72 7.92 7.34 -5.95
N ASP A 73 8.84 6.87 -6.79
CA ASP A 73 8.86 7.22 -8.22
C ASP A 73 7.55 6.80 -8.91
N LEU A 74 7.01 5.63 -8.55
CA LEU A 74 5.70 5.18 -9.03
C LEU A 74 4.57 6.11 -8.59
N TYR A 75 4.53 6.50 -7.32
CA TYR A 75 3.50 7.40 -6.81
C TYR A 75 3.61 8.80 -7.42
N GLU A 76 4.83 9.32 -7.62
CA GLU A 76 5.07 10.59 -8.30
C GLU A 76 4.61 10.56 -9.76
N ALA A 77 4.72 9.41 -10.43
CA ALA A 77 4.20 9.23 -11.79
C ALA A 77 2.66 9.13 -11.86
N ASN A 78 1.96 8.95 -10.73
CA ASN A 78 0.51 8.78 -10.64
C ASN A 78 -0.11 9.79 -9.64
N PRO A 79 -0.20 11.08 -10.00
CA PRO A 79 -0.62 12.15 -9.07
C PRO A 79 -2.07 12.04 -8.58
N ASP A 80 -2.90 11.25 -9.28
CA ASP A 80 -4.28 10.99 -8.88
C ASP A 80 -4.40 9.94 -7.75
N TRP A 81 -3.31 9.30 -7.33
CA TRP A 81 -3.38 8.28 -6.28
C TRP A 81 -3.40 8.91 -4.90
N LEU A 82 -4.18 8.32 -3.97
CA LEU A 82 -4.10 8.72 -2.56
C LEU A 82 -2.86 8.10 -1.92
N VAL A 83 -1.87 8.90 -1.53
CA VAL A 83 -0.70 8.37 -0.82
C VAL A 83 -0.85 8.58 0.68
N VAL A 84 -0.91 7.48 1.44
CA VAL A 84 -1.06 7.50 2.89
C VAL A 84 0.18 6.93 3.58
N ASP A 85 0.80 7.76 4.42
CA ASP A 85 1.88 7.33 5.33
C ASP A 85 1.31 6.66 6.59
N GLN A 86 1.72 5.41 6.80
CA GLN A 86 1.30 4.53 7.90
C GLN A 86 2.43 4.21 8.90
N THR A 87 3.51 4.97 8.92
CA THR A 87 4.74 4.68 9.70
C THR A 87 4.52 4.40 11.19
N TYR A 88 3.52 5.03 11.82
CA TYR A 88 3.22 4.83 13.25
C TYR A 88 1.72 4.72 13.51
N ARG A 89 0.96 4.29 12.51
CA ARG A 89 -0.50 4.22 12.58
C ARG A 89 -0.96 2.78 12.73
N SER A 90 -2.04 2.57 13.48
CA SER A 90 -2.70 1.26 13.48
C SER A 90 -3.44 1.02 12.16
N VAL A 91 -3.81 -0.23 11.91
CA VAL A 91 -4.61 -0.60 10.72
C VAL A 91 -5.94 0.15 10.72
N GLU A 92 -6.58 0.28 11.88
CA GLU A 92 -7.85 0.97 12.05
C GLU A 92 -7.72 2.48 11.81
N GLU A 93 -6.63 3.09 12.29
CA GLU A 93 -6.36 4.51 12.09
C GLU A 93 -6.11 4.83 10.61
N THR A 94 -5.31 3.99 9.94
CA THR A 94 -5.03 4.09 8.50
C THR A 94 -6.30 3.89 7.69
N ALA A 95 -7.09 2.87 7.98
CA ALA A 95 -8.37 2.63 7.31
C ALA A 95 -9.33 3.82 7.49
N ALA A 96 -9.49 4.32 8.71
CA ALA A 96 -10.35 5.47 8.98
C ALA A 96 -9.89 6.73 8.22
N ARG A 97 -8.57 6.92 8.09
CA ARG A 97 -8.00 8.02 7.30
C ARG A 97 -8.29 7.87 5.81
N ILE A 98 -8.03 6.70 5.24
CA ILE A 98 -8.29 6.40 3.83
C ILE A 98 -9.76 6.67 3.50
N LEU A 99 -10.68 6.16 4.33
CA LEU A 99 -12.11 6.33 4.08
C LEU A 99 -12.56 7.79 4.09
N ARG A 100 -12.03 8.61 5.01
CA ARG A 100 -12.33 10.04 5.05
C ARG A 100 -11.81 10.76 3.80
N GLU A 101 -10.52 10.60 3.51
CA GLU A 101 -9.88 11.27 2.37
C GLU A 101 -10.49 10.81 1.03
N MET A 102 -10.87 9.54 0.91
CA MET A 102 -11.57 9.02 -0.27
C MET A 102 -12.97 9.63 -0.43
N SER A 103 -13.72 9.76 0.66
CA SER A 103 -15.06 10.37 0.63
C SER A 103 -14.99 11.83 0.15
N ASP A 104 -14.03 12.59 0.68
CA ASP A 104 -13.82 13.99 0.29
C ASP A 104 -13.42 14.13 -1.19
N ARG A 105 -12.68 13.15 -1.72
CA ARG A 105 -12.17 13.18 -3.10
C ARG A 105 -13.17 12.72 -4.16
N LEU A 106 -14.06 11.79 -3.83
CA LEU A 106 -15.02 11.23 -4.78
C LEU A 106 -16.37 11.98 -4.80
N GLY A 107 -16.65 12.80 -3.77
CA GLY A 107 -17.89 13.56 -3.66
C GLY A 107 -19.11 12.69 -3.29
N ASP A 108 -20.14 13.31 -2.70
CA ASP A 108 -21.38 12.64 -2.26
C ASP A 108 -22.21 12.03 -3.42
N GLU A 109 -21.91 12.44 -4.66
CA GLU A 109 -22.58 12.00 -5.89
C GLU A 109 -22.18 10.59 -6.35
N HIS A 110 -21.13 10.02 -5.74
CA HIS A 110 -20.80 8.62 -5.89
C HIS A 110 -20.90 7.93 -4.53
N PRO A 111 -22.11 7.60 -4.04
CA PRO A 111 -22.23 6.79 -2.84
C PRO A 111 -21.51 5.47 -3.13
N MET A 112 -20.33 5.29 -2.54
CA MET A 112 -19.57 4.03 -2.58
C MET A 112 -20.36 2.85 -1.99
N TRP A 113 -21.56 3.12 -1.46
CA TRP A 113 -22.54 2.17 -0.93
C TRP A 113 -23.68 1.83 -1.89
N SER A 114 -23.70 2.31 -3.13
CA SER A 114 -24.74 1.92 -4.10
C SER A 114 -24.55 0.45 -4.51
N GLU A 115 -25.62 -0.34 -4.42
CA GLU A 115 -25.65 -1.77 -4.78
C GLU A 115 -25.17 -2.05 -6.22
N GLU A 116 -25.07 -1.02 -7.07
CA GLU A 116 -24.73 -1.11 -8.49
C GLU A 116 -23.33 -0.66 -8.88
N VAL A 117 -22.45 -0.26 -7.95
CA VAL A 117 -21.04 0.01 -8.30
C VAL A 117 -20.10 -0.90 -7.54
N SER A 118 -19.67 -1.97 -8.22
CA SER A 118 -18.51 -2.76 -7.83
C SER A 118 -17.23 -1.93 -8.03
N GLY A 119 -17.03 -0.90 -7.19
CA GLY A 119 -15.77 -0.19 -7.11
C GLY A 119 -14.79 -1.06 -6.32
N GLU A 120 -13.85 -1.71 -7.01
CA GLU A 120 -12.70 -2.33 -6.38
C GLU A 120 -11.73 -1.21 -5.98
N MET A 121 -11.58 -0.96 -4.68
CA MET A 121 -10.52 -0.12 -4.14
C MET A 121 -9.23 -0.93 -4.22
N VAL A 122 -8.18 -0.40 -4.82
CA VAL A 122 -6.89 -1.09 -4.84
C VAL A 122 -5.98 -0.47 -3.77
N GLU A 123 -5.67 -1.24 -2.74
CA GLU A 123 -4.65 -0.91 -1.75
C GLU A 123 -3.30 -1.40 -2.27
N ILE A 124 -2.38 -0.47 -2.45
CA ILE A 124 -1.04 -0.75 -2.96
C ILE A 124 -0.06 -0.66 -1.81
N THR A 125 0.56 -1.79 -1.44
CA THR A 125 1.42 -1.86 -0.24
C THR A 125 2.85 -2.22 -0.62
N ALA A 126 3.78 -1.34 -0.27
CA ALA A 126 5.21 -1.62 -0.32
C ALA A 126 5.56 -2.75 0.66
N GLY A 127 6.00 -3.90 0.14
CA GLY A 127 6.60 -4.95 0.95
C GLY A 127 5.72 -6.13 1.31
N SER A 128 5.04 -6.75 0.34
CA SER A 128 4.45 -8.06 0.58
C SER A 128 5.51 -9.16 0.55
N LEU A 129 5.52 -9.92 1.64
CA LEU A 129 5.81 -11.35 1.57
C LEU A 129 4.75 -11.99 0.66
N SER A 130 5.13 -12.35 -0.56
CA SER A 130 4.57 -13.58 -1.11
C SER A 130 5.15 -14.71 -0.26
N SER A 131 4.33 -15.23 0.65
CA SER A 131 4.55 -16.55 1.26
C SER A 131 4.78 -17.62 0.20
#